data_AF-A0A2A1ZTC2-F1
#
_entry.id   AF-A0A2A1ZTC2-F1
#
_cell.length_a   1.000
_cell.length_b   1.000
_cell.length_c   1.000
_cell.angle_alpha   90.00
_cell.angle_beta   90.00
_cell.angle_gamma   90.00
#
_symmetry.space_group_name_H-M   'P 1'
#
loop_
_entity.id
_entity.type
_entity.pdbx_description
1 polymer ?
#
loop_
_entity_poly.entity_id
_entity_poly.type
_entity_poly.pdbx_seq_one_letter_code
_entity_poly.pdbx_strand_id
1 'polypeptide(L)'
;MENKDFLYRDYAAWKIENFDLLEQLKSNNSVLYDRIEPVYTVTEHVFDMACESCSLDEDYLTIFQVGFNYLNQQIEIIKLYFENLFNSNCDEFVSYSELVGYLLYVSDIRSDLENNEIDFNFDELNEAETCLENAIMERRTDFVYLREQLNEALNKLFKNADIEYVSIVDIYVEIAESLGIYLYEDDELVLGKEI
;
A
#
# COMPACT_ATOMS: atom_id res chain seq x y z
N MET A 1 -27.90 -4.65 -8.42
CA MET A 1 -27.67 -3.57 -9.40
C MET A 1 -27.43 -2.24 -8.69
N GLU A 2 -28.32 -1.74 -7.82
CA GLU A 2 -28.14 -0.45 -7.11
C GLU A 2 -26.83 -0.28 -6.34
N ASN A 3 -26.24 -1.36 -5.81
CA ASN A 3 -25.02 -1.28 -4.99
C ASN A 3 -23.72 -1.09 -5.82
N LYS A 4 -23.69 -1.54 -7.09
CA LYS A 4 -22.48 -1.43 -7.93
C LYS A 4 -22.27 0.01 -8.43
N ASP A 5 -23.34 0.66 -8.87
CA ASP A 5 -23.30 2.05 -9.36
C ASP A 5 -22.92 3.05 -8.27
N PHE A 6 -23.24 2.73 -7.01
CA PHE A 6 -22.83 3.53 -5.85
C PHE A 6 -21.32 3.43 -5.63
N LEU A 7 -20.77 2.21 -5.65
CA LEU A 7 -19.34 1.98 -5.45
C LEU A 7 -18.46 2.68 -6.49
N TYR A 8 -18.83 2.67 -7.77
CA TYR A 8 -18.08 3.37 -8.81
C TYR A 8 -18.13 4.90 -8.64
N ARG A 9 -19.25 5.44 -8.16
CA ARG A 9 -19.37 6.87 -7.86
C ARG A 9 -18.53 7.26 -6.66
N ASP A 10 -18.47 6.41 -5.64
CA ASP A 10 -17.61 6.61 -4.47
C ASP A 10 -16.15 6.61 -4.86
N TYR A 11 -15.71 5.65 -5.69
CA TYR A 11 -14.35 5.64 -6.22
C TYR A 11 -14.04 6.89 -7.05
N ALA A 12 -14.94 7.31 -7.93
CA ALA A 12 -14.75 8.52 -8.72
C ALA A 12 -14.64 9.79 -7.84
N ALA A 13 -15.46 9.88 -6.79
CA ALA A 13 -15.38 10.97 -5.82
C ALA A 13 -14.07 10.92 -5.02
N TRP A 14 -13.68 9.75 -4.53
CA TRP A 14 -12.43 9.50 -3.83
C TRP A 14 -11.22 9.89 -4.69
N LYS A 15 -11.22 9.54 -5.98
CA LYS A 15 -10.14 9.90 -6.90
C LYS A 15 -9.99 11.41 -7.05
N ILE A 16 -11.10 12.15 -7.13
CA ILE A 16 -11.09 13.61 -7.21
C ILE A 16 -10.57 14.22 -5.91
N GLU A 17 -11.04 13.72 -4.76
CA GLU A 17 -10.63 14.19 -3.44
C GLU A 17 -9.12 14.01 -3.22
N ASN A 18 -8.57 12.88 -3.67
CA ASN A 18 -7.19 12.49 -3.39
C ASN A 18 -6.22 12.78 -4.54
N PHE A 19 -6.68 13.43 -5.61
CA PHE A 19 -5.91 13.68 -6.82
C PHE A 19 -4.58 14.39 -6.53
N ASP A 20 -4.63 15.50 -5.79
CA ASP A 20 -3.43 16.31 -5.51
C ASP A 20 -2.39 15.53 -4.70
N LEU A 21 -2.82 14.73 -3.72
CA LEU A 21 -1.93 13.90 -2.92
C LEU A 21 -1.29 12.80 -3.77
N LEU A 22 -2.08 12.07 -4.56
CA LEU A 22 -1.58 11.00 -5.42
C LEU A 22 -0.58 11.52 -6.45
N GLU A 23 -0.87 12.66 -7.09
CA GLU A 23 0.06 13.29 -8.04
C GLU A 23 1.34 13.78 -7.37
N GLN A 24 1.27 14.30 -6.15
CA GLN A 24 2.46 14.67 -5.38
C GLN A 24 3.32 13.46 -5.02
N LEU A 25 2.71 12.37 -4.54
CA LEU A 25 3.45 11.15 -4.22
C LEU A 25 4.12 10.57 -5.49
N LYS A 26 3.38 10.52 -6.60
CA LYS A 26 3.87 10.04 -7.89
C LYS A 26 5.00 10.90 -8.45
N SER A 27 4.80 12.22 -8.53
CA SER A 27 5.78 13.15 -9.12
C SER A 27 7.09 13.25 -8.33
N ASN A 28 7.07 12.91 -7.04
CA ASN A 28 8.25 12.89 -6.18
C ASN A 28 8.98 11.52 -6.17
N ASN A 29 8.55 10.54 -6.98
CA ASN A 29 9.02 9.15 -6.90
C ASN A 29 8.97 8.62 -5.45
N SER A 30 7.84 8.86 -4.78
CA SER A 30 7.68 8.45 -3.40
C SER A 30 7.54 6.94 -3.30
N VAL A 31 8.32 6.34 -2.40
CA VAL A 31 8.17 4.93 -2.01
C VAL A 31 6.76 4.57 -1.55
N LEU A 32 5.97 5.56 -1.11
CA LEU A 32 4.58 5.38 -0.74
C LEU A 32 3.68 5.18 -1.96
N TYR A 33 3.98 5.86 -3.08
CA TYR A 33 3.27 5.64 -4.34
C TYR A 33 3.64 4.28 -4.93
N ASP A 34 4.94 3.97 -5.01
CA ASP A 34 5.45 2.70 -5.55
C ASP A 34 4.77 1.49 -4.88
N ARG A 35 4.50 1.61 -3.58
CA ARG A 35 3.81 0.58 -2.80
C ARG A 35 2.33 0.41 -3.19
N ILE A 36 1.60 1.49 -3.44
CA ILE A 36 0.15 1.42 -3.76
C ILE A 36 -0.11 1.29 -5.26
N GLU A 37 0.89 1.53 -6.10
CA GLU A 37 0.77 1.59 -7.56
C GLU A 37 0.17 0.32 -8.17
N PRO A 38 0.55 -0.92 -7.76
CA PRO A 38 -0.07 -2.12 -8.32
C PRO A 38 -1.58 -2.15 -8.08
N VAL A 39 -2.00 -1.85 -6.85
CA VAL A 39 -3.41 -1.84 -6.48
C VAL A 39 -4.15 -0.71 -7.20
N TYR A 40 -3.55 0.48 -7.27
CA TYR A 40 -4.12 1.63 -7.95
C TYR A 40 -4.34 1.36 -9.44
N THR A 41 -3.33 0.82 -10.11
CA THR A 41 -3.36 0.60 -11.57
C THR A 41 -4.41 -0.44 -11.96
N VAL A 42 -4.49 -1.55 -11.24
CA VAL A 42 -5.54 -2.57 -11.47
C VAL A 42 -6.92 -2.02 -11.16
N THR A 43 -7.08 -1.32 -10.03
CA THR A 43 -8.38 -0.76 -9.62
C THR A 43 -8.89 0.26 -10.66
N GLU A 44 -7.99 1.11 -11.16
CA GLU A 44 -8.28 2.07 -12.22
C GLU A 44 -8.64 1.37 -13.53
N HIS A 45 -7.89 0.34 -13.93
CA HIS A 45 -8.18 -0.43 -15.15
C HIS A 45 -9.57 -1.07 -15.10
N VAL A 46 -9.92 -1.68 -13.96
CA VAL A 46 -11.23 -2.31 -13.78
C VAL A 46 -12.35 -1.27 -13.72
N PHE A 47 -12.10 -0.09 -13.16
CA PHE A 47 -13.03 1.04 -13.21
C PHE A 47 -13.31 1.51 -14.64
N ASP A 48 -12.26 1.70 -15.44
CA ASP A 48 -12.38 2.10 -16.85
C ASP A 48 -13.18 1.06 -17.64
N MET A 49 -12.90 -0.23 -17.44
CA MET A 49 -13.70 -1.32 -18.01
C MET A 49 -15.18 -1.22 -17.62
N ALA A 50 -15.51 -0.88 -16.37
CA ALA A 50 -16.90 -0.72 -15.94
C ALA A 50 -17.59 0.47 -16.63
N CYS A 51 -16.87 1.58 -16.83
CA CYS A 51 -17.37 2.74 -17.56
C CYS A 51 -17.66 2.43 -19.03
N GLU A 52 -16.83 1.61 -19.69
CA GLU A 52 -16.98 1.26 -21.09
C GLU A 52 -18.02 0.16 -21.35
N SER A 53 -18.00 -0.91 -20.55
CA SER A 53 -18.73 -2.14 -20.86
C SER A 53 -20.08 -2.26 -20.14
N CYS A 54 -20.38 -1.37 -19.19
CA CYS A 54 -21.60 -1.34 -18.35
C CYS A 54 -21.88 -2.61 -17.52
N SER A 55 -21.02 -3.64 -17.56
CA SER A 55 -21.14 -4.82 -16.71
C SER A 55 -19.79 -5.53 -16.53
N LEU A 56 -19.28 -5.49 -15.30
CA LEU A 56 -18.23 -6.39 -14.83
C LEU A 56 -18.85 -7.71 -14.32
N ASP A 57 -18.12 -8.81 -14.49
CA ASP A 57 -18.42 -10.06 -13.80
C ASP A 57 -18.19 -9.93 -12.28
N GLU A 58 -18.44 -11.02 -11.55
CA GLU A 58 -18.29 -11.02 -10.09
C GLU A 58 -16.83 -10.94 -9.66
N ASP A 59 -15.91 -11.56 -10.40
CA ASP A 59 -14.49 -11.59 -10.07
C ASP A 59 -13.87 -10.18 -10.18
N TYR A 60 -14.11 -9.50 -11.30
CA TYR A 60 -13.67 -8.11 -11.48
C TYR A 60 -14.30 -7.16 -10.47
N LEU A 61 -15.57 -7.38 -10.10
CA LEU A 61 -16.19 -6.59 -9.05
C LEU A 61 -15.50 -6.79 -7.70
N THR A 62 -15.15 -8.03 -7.35
CA THR A 62 -14.42 -8.32 -6.11
C THR A 62 -13.02 -7.71 -6.13
N ILE A 63 -12.28 -7.83 -7.24
CA ILE A 63 -10.98 -7.17 -7.42
C ILE A 63 -11.12 -5.65 -7.24
N PHE A 64 -12.15 -5.04 -7.83
CA PHE A 64 -12.36 -3.60 -7.68
C PHE A 64 -12.70 -3.21 -6.23
N GLN A 65 -13.59 -3.96 -5.57
CA GLN A 65 -14.00 -3.70 -4.18
C GLN A 65 -12.82 -3.80 -3.21
N VAL A 66 -12.04 -4.88 -3.29
CA VAL A 66 -10.89 -5.11 -2.43
C VAL A 66 -9.84 -4.02 -2.66
N GLY A 67 -9.58 -3.68 -3.91
CA GLY A 67 -8.56 -2.71 -4.29
C GLY A 67 -8.93 -1.31 -3.86
N PHE A 68 -10.18 -0.91 -4.07
CA PHE A 68 -10.66 0.39 -3.62
C PHE A 68 -10.64 0.50 -2.09
N ASN A 69 -11.10 -0.53 -1.36
CA ASN A 69 -11.04 -0.52 0.11
C ASN A 69 -9.61 -0.37 0.63
N TYR A 70 -8.67 -1.10 0.03
CA TYR A 70 -7.25 -0.98 0.36
C TYR A 70 -6.72 0.43 0.09
N LEU A 71 -6.92 0.96 -1.11
CA LEU A 71 -6.44 2.30 -1.48
C LEU A 71 -7.00 3.37 -0.55
N ASN A 72 -8.29 3.29 -0.23
CA ASN A 72 -8.91 4.21 0.70
C ASN A 72 -8.27 4.13 2.10
N GLN A 73 -8.09 2.92 2.63
CA GLN A 73 -7.42 2.73 3.93
C GLN A 73 -6.00 3.29 3.93
N GLN A 74 -5.19 2.98 2.91
CA GLN A 74 -3.80 3.43 2.84
C GLN A 74 -3.70 4.95 2.74
N ILE A 75 -4.54 5.58 1.92
CA ILE A 75 -4.54 7.04 1.77
C ILE A 75 -4.97 7.74 3.06
N GLU A 76 -5.97 7.21 3.77
CA GLU A 76 -6.37 7.79 5.05
C GLU A 76 -5.27 7.66 6.12
N ILE A 77 -4.54 6.55 6.16
CA ILE A 77 -3.38 6.40 7.06
C ILE A 77 -2.24 7.36 6.68
N ILE A 78 -1.97 7.51 5.37
CA ILE A 78 -0.97 8.48 4.88
C ILE A 78 -1.33 9.90 5.32
N LYS A 79 -2.59 10.33 5.14
CA LYS A 79 -3.07 11.63 5.59
C LYS A 79 -2.92 11.79 7.10
N LEU A 80 -3.30 10.76 7.87
CA LEU A 80 -3.18 10.76 9.32
C LEU A 80 -1.73 10.97 9.79
N TYR A 81 -0.76 10.27 9.20
CA TYR A 81 0.65 10.46 9.54
C TYR A 81 1.18 11.81 9.08
N PHE A 82 0.81 12.25 7.88
CA PHE A 82 1.17 13.58 7.37
C PHE A 82 0.72 14.71 8.31
N GLU A 83 -0.50 14.61 8.85
CA GLU A 83 -1.01 15.57 9.82
C GLU A 83 -0.34 15.42 11.19
N ASN A 84 -0.34 14.22 11.77
CA ASN A 84 0.02 14.04 13.17
C ASN A 84 1.53 14.01 13.44
N LEU A 85 2.33 13.45 12.54
CA LEU A 85 3.78 13.30 12.73
C LEU A 85 4.59 14.44 12.10
N PHE A 86 4.01 15.11 11.10
CA PHE A 86 4.68 16.14 10.31
C PHE A 86 4.01 17.53 10.38
N ASN A 87 2.84 17.67 11.02
CA ASN A 87 2.09 18.93 11.06
C ASN A 87 1.89 19.52 9.65
N SER A 88 1.59 18.66 8.68
CA SER A 88 1.45 19.01 7.26
C SER A 88 2.71 19.60 6.60
N ASN A 89 3.90 19.31 7.12
CA ASN A 89 5.18 19.71 6.51
C ASN A 89 5.59 18.73 5.40
N CYS A 90 5.47 19.16 4.15
CA CYS A 90 5.78 18.33 2.97
C CYS A 90 7.26 17.91 2.90
N ASP A 91 8.20 18.80 3.18
CA ASP A 91 9.63 18.51 3.03
C ASP A 91 10.09 17.43 4.02
N GLU A 92 9.59 17.51 5.26
CA GLU A 92 9.84 16.48 6.26
C GLU A 92 9.12 15.18 5.89
N PHE A 93 7.87 15.23 5.45
CA PHE A 93 7.14 14.03 5.05
C PHE A 93 7.86 13.25 3.94
N VAL A 94 8.37 13.94 2.92
CA VAL A 94 9.16 13.33 1.85
C VAL A 94 10.45 12.70 2.40
N SER A 95 11.15 13.41 3.30
CA SER A 95 12.42 12.95 3.89
C SER A 95 12.28 11.69 4.76
N TYR A 96 11.09 11.45 5.31
CA TYR A 96 10.78 10.32 6.19
C TYR A 96 9.83 9.30 5.56
N SER A 97 9.56 9.42 4.26
CA SER A 97 8.63 8.56 3.51
C SER A 97 8.97 7.07 3.63
N GLU A 98 10.24 6.71 3.78
CA GLU A 98 10.67 5.33 4.06
C GLU A 98 10.11 4.80 5.40
N LEU A 99 10.20 5.59 6.48
CA LEU A 99 9.66 5.19 7.78
C LEU A 99 8.14 5.17 7.79
N VAL A 100 7.51 6.09 7.05
CA VAL A 100 6.05 6.03 6.82
C VAL A 100 5.68 4.74 6.09
N GLY A 101 6.48 4.32 5.10
CA GLY A 101 6.30 3.04 4.41
C GLY A 101 6.34 1.84 5.36
N TYR A 102 7.23 1.84 6.35
CA TYR A 102 7.25 0.83 7.40
C TYR A 102 5.99 0.83 8.26
N LEU A 103 5.48 2.01 8.63
CA LEU A 103 4.22 2.11 9.38
C LEU A 103 3.03 1.59 8.57
N LEU A 104 2.98 1.88 7.26
CA LEU A 104 1.95 1.31 6.38
C LEU A 104 2.05 -0.22 6.31
N TYR A 105 3.27 -0.76 6.21
CA TYR A 105 3.48 -2.21 6.23
C TYR A 105 3.03 -2.87 7.54
N VAL A 106 3.30 -2.23 8.69
CA VAL A 106 2.77 -2.67 10.00
C VAL A 106 1.24 -2.68 9.99
N SER A 107 0.61 -1.63 9.45
CA SER A 107 -0.84 -1.54 9.36
C SER A 107 -1.46 -2.63 8.47
N ASP A 108 -0.83 -2.98 7.35
CA ASP A 108 -1.28 -4.07 6.48
C ASP A 108 -1.29 -5.39 7.24
N ILE A 109 -0.14 -5.74 7.84
CA ILE A 109 -0.01 -7.00 8.60
C ILE A 109 -1.04 -7.07 9.71
N ARG A 110 -1.25 -5.98 10.45
CA ARG A 110 -2.27 -5.96 11.51
C ARG A 110 -3.65 -6.22 10.92
N SER A 111 -4.02 -5.49 9.86
CA SER A 111 -5.33 -5.65 9.22
C SER A 111 -5.55 -7.08 8.72
N ASP A 112 -4.53 -7.68 8.11
CA ASP A 112 -4.64 -9.02 7.55
C ASP A 112 -4.69 -10.08 8.66
N LEU A 113 -3.87 -9.95 9.70
CA LEU A 113 -3.81 -10.92 10.79
C LEU A 113 -5.01 -10.83 11.75
N GLU A 114 -5.56 -9.65 11.99
CA GLU A 114 -6.78 -9.48 12.80
C GLU A 114 -8.01 -10.10 12.13
N ASN A 115 -8.01 -10.25 10.81
CA ASN A 115 -9.06 -10.93 10.06
C ASN A 115 -8.93 -12.46 10.06
N ASN A 116 -7.87 -13.02 10.66
CA ASN A 116 -7.66 -14.46 10.76
C ASN A 116 -8.24 -15.05 12.06
N GLU A 117 -8.52 -16.35 12.06
CA GLU A 117 -9.01 -17.08 13.24
C GLU A 117 -7.93 -17.35 14.30
N ILE A 118 -6.71 -16.85 14.07
CA ILE A 118 -5.52 -17.11 14.89
C ILE A 118 -5.29 -15.91 15.81
N ASP A 119 -5.12 -16.17 17.10
CA ASP A 119 -4.80 -15.15 18.09
C ASP A 119 -3.30 -14.84 18.04
N PHE A 120 -2.95 -13.70 17.45
CA PHE A 120 -1.57 -13.24 17.36
C PHE A 120 -1.22 -12.33 18.53
N ASN A 121 -0.01 -12.51 19.08
CA ASN A 121 0.56 -11.51 19.98
C ASN A 121 1.20 -10.38 19.16
N PHE A 122 0.60 -9.19 19.23
CA PHE A 122 1.09 -7.99 18.55
C PHE A 122 2.00 -7.12 19.42
N ASP A 123 2.32 -7.51 20.67
CA ASP A 123 3.10 -6.69 21.59
C ASP A 123 4.42 -6.19 20.98
N GLU A 124 5.21 -7.08 20.38
CA GLU A 124 6.48 -6.70 19.74
C GLU A 124 6.28 -5.80 18.51
N LEU A 125 5.19 -6.01 17.76
CA LEU A 125 4.84 -5.17 16.61
C LEU A 125 4.42 -3.76 17.05
N ASN A 126 3.64 -3.67 18.14
CA ASN A 126 3.21 -2.41 18.74
C ASN A 126 4.40 -1.60 19.28
N GLU A 127 5.37 -2.29 19.89
CA GLU A 127 6.62 -1.66 20.34
C GLU A 127 7.44 -1.12 19.16
N ALA A 128 7.53 -1.90 18.06
CA ALA A 128 8.24 -1.46 16.85
C ALA A 128 7.55 -0.26 16.18
N GLU A 129 6.22 -0.27 16.06
CA GLU A 129 5.42 0.84 15.55
C GLU A 129 5.63 2.11 16.38
N THR A 130 5.51 2.00 17.70
CA THR A 130 5.75 3.10 18.63
C THR A 130 7.19 3.63 18.50
N CYS A 131 8.17 2.76 18.26
CA CYS A 131 9.55 3.16 18.05
C CYS A 131 9.71 3.98 16.76
N LEU A 132 9.06 3.56 15.66
CA LEU A 132 9.06 4.27 14.38
C LEU A 132 8.40 5.64 14.51
N GLU A 133 7.22 5.73 15.13
CA GLU A 133 6.51 7.01 15.34
C GLU A 133 7.35 7.99 16.16
N ASN A 134 7.92 7.54 17.28
CA ASN A 134 8.81 8.36 18.10
C ASN A 134 10.06 8.79 17.32
N ALA A 135 10.64 7.91 16.51
CA ALA A 135 11.79 8.24 15.70
C ALA A 135 11.49 9.32 14.66
N ILE A 136 10.32 9.26 14.04
CA ILE A 136 9.84 10.33 13.16
C ILE A 136 9.70 11.62 13.97
N MET A 137 8.98 11.62 15.08
CA MET A 137 8.76 12.81 15.92
C MET A 137 10.06 13.46 16.41
N GLU A 138 11.04 12.65 16.79
CA GLU A 138 12.36 13.09 17.25
C GLU A 138 13.31 13.45 16.09
N ARG A 139 12.88 13.27 14.85
CA ARG A 139 13.65 13.50 13.63
C ARG A 139 14.97 12.71 13.63
N ARG A 140 14.88 11.45 14.05
CA ARG A 140 15.97 10.48 14.05
C ARG A 140 16.32 10.03 12.64
N THR A 141 17.59 9.72 12.40
CA THR A 141 18.12 9.38 11.05
C THR A 141 18.74 7.99 10.98
N ASP A 142 18.61 7.19 12.04
CA ASP A 142 19.14 5.82 12.13
C ASP A 142 18.17 4.80 11.49
N PHE A 143 17.79 5.03 10.23
CA PHE A 143 16.79 4.24 9.51
C PHE A 143 17.15 2.75 9.42
N VAL A 144 18.45 2.43 9.32
CA VAL A 144 18.93 1.04 9.32
C VAL A 144 18.58 0.32 10.62
N TYR A 145 18.81 0.96 11.76
CA TYR A 145 18.47 0.39 13.07
C TYR A 145 16.97 0.21 13.22
N LEU A 146 16.17 1.21 12.80
CA LEU A 146 14.70 1.14 12.85
C LEU A 146 14.16 0.00 11.98
N ARG A 147 14.72 -0.20 10.79
CA ARG A 147 14.40 -1.33 9.91
C ARG A 147 14.72 -2.67 10.56
N GLU A 148 15.88 -2.79 11.21
CA GLU A 148 16.28 -4.01 11.92
C GLU A 148 15.33 -4.33 13.07
N GLN A 149 14.91 -3.31 13.84
CA GLN A 149 13.94 -3.48 14.94
C GLN A 149 12.58 -3.98 14.42
N LEU A 150 12.07 -3.39 13.33
CA LEU A 150 10.83 -3.86 12.71
C LEU A 150 10.97 -5.31 12.21
N ASN A 151 12.06 -5.63 11.52
CA ASN A 151 12.31 -6.99 11.03
C ASN A 151 12.38 -8.01 12.17
N GLU A 152 12.98 -7.66 13.31
CA GLU A 152 13.00 -8.55 14.48
C GLU A 152 11.59 -8.80 15.03
N ALA A 153 10.77 -7.75 15.14
CA ALA A 153 9.38 -7.88 15.60
C ALA A 153 8.55 -8.78 14.66
N LEU A 154 8.66 -8.57 13.35
CA LEU A 154 7.99 -9.38 12.33
C LEU A 154 8.42 -10.85 12.38
N ASN A 155 9.73 -11.09 12.51
CA ASN A 155 10.24 -12.45 12.65
C ASN A 155 9.68 -13.15 13.88
N LYS A 156 9.50 -12.45 15.00
CA LYS A 156 8.89 -13.02 16.22
C LYS A 156 7.40 -13.31 16.02
N LEU A 157 6.67 -12.40 15.38
CA LEU A 157 5.25 -12.54 15.08
C LEU A 157 4.98 -13.79 14.23
N PHE A 158 5.68 -13.95 13.11
CA PHE A 158 5.43 -15.04 12.17
C PHE A 158 6.04 -16.38 12.58
N LYS A 159 7.16 -16.40 13.32
CA LYS A 159 7.79 -17.65 13.76
C LYS A 159 6.89 -18.53 14.61
N ASN A 160 5.93 -17.93 15.31
CA ASN A 160 5.00 -18.65 16.17
C ASN A 160 3.77 -19.18 15.42
N ALA A 161 3.54 -18.77 14.17
CA ALA A 161 2.26 -18.93 13.51
C ALA A 161 2.22 -19.98 12.38
N ASP A 162 3.35 -20.44 11.83
CA ASP A 162 3.41 -21.36 10.67
C ASP A 162 2.51 -20.92 9.50
N ILE A 163 2.53 -19.62 9.19
CA ILE A 163 1.71 -19.01 8.13
C ILE A 163 2.63 -18.43 7.07
N GLU A 164 2.31 -18.73 5.82
CA GLU A 164 2.84 -18.02 4.66
C GLU A 164 1.99 -16.76 4.45
N TYR A 165 2.56 -15.59 4.73
CA TYR A 165 1.92 -14.30 4.49
C TYR A 165 2.14 -13.88 3.03
N VAL A 166 1.05 -13.58 2.32
CA VAL A 166 1.07 -13.00 0.98
C VAL A 166 0.40 -11.65 1.07
N SER A 167 1.10 -10.59 0.67
CA SER A 167 0.54 -9.24 0.77
C SER A 167 -0.50 -8.99 -0.33
N ILE A 168 -1.47 -8.13 -0.04
CA ILE A 168 -2.40 -7.63 -1.06
C ILE A 168 -1.68 -6.98 -2.24
N VAL A 169 -0.54 -6.32 -2.02
CA VAL A 169 0.24 -5.72 -3.11
C VAL A 169 0.75 -6.81 -4.07
N ASP A 170 1.29 -7.91 -3.54
CA ASP A 170 1.77 -9.04 -4.36
C ASP A 170 0.64 -9.67 -5.18
N ILE A 171 -0.54 -9.86 -4.56
CA ILE A 171 -1.74 -10.36 -5.25
C ILE A 171 -2.11 -9.43 -6.41
N TYR A 172 -2.04 -8.11 -6.23
CA TYR A 172 -2.38 -7.16 -7.28
C TYR A 172 -1.32 -7.04 -8.36
N VAL A 173 -0.05 -7.33 -8.07
CA VAL A 173 0.98 -7.49 -9.10
C VAL A 173 0.63 -8.69 -10.00
N GLU A 174 0.29 -9.84 -9.42
CA GLU A 174 -0.12 -11.02 -10.19
C GLU A 174 -1.38 -10.77 -11.03
N ILE A 175 -2.36 -10.05 -10.47
CA ILE A 175 -3.56 -9.64 -11.20
C ILE A 175 -3.20 -8.71 -12.36
N ALA A 176 -2.34 -7.71 -12.13
CA ALA A 176 -1.90 -6.80 -13.18
C ALA A 176 -1.28 -7.56 -14.37
N GLU A 177 -0.38 -8.50 -14.09
CA GLU A 177 0.23 -9.35 -15.12
C GLU A 177 -0.82 -10.17 -15.89
N SER A 178 -1.81 -10.73 -15.18
CA SER A 178 -2.90 -11.51 -15.81
C SER A 178 -3.76 -10.66 -16.76
N LEU A 179 -3.85 -9.35 -16.52
CA LEU A 179 -4.55 -8.37 -17.34
C LEU A 179 -3.67 -7.75 -18.45
N GLY A 180 -2.40 -8.16 -18.53
CA GLY A 180 -1.44 -7.61 -19.48
C GLY A 180 -0.93 -6.21 -19.12
N ILE A 181 -1.00 -5.85 -17.83
CA ILE A 181 -0.48 -4.60 -17.27
C ILE A 181 0.89 -4.91 -16.66
N TYR A 182 1.95 -4.40 -17.28
CA TYR A 182 3.32 -4.57 -16.79
C TYR A 182 3.75 -3.32 -16.03
N LEU A 183 3.77 -3.43 -14.70
CA LEU A 183 4.07 -2.32 -13.79
C LEU A 183 5.58 -2.02 -13.70
N TYR A 184 6.38 -3.07 -13.82
CA TYR A 184 7.83 -2.97 -13.88
C TYR A 184 8.24 -3.28 -15.32
N GLU A 185 8.84 -2.31 -15.99
CA GLU A 185 9.66 -2.64 -17.15
C GLU A 185 10.82 -3.47 -16.61
N ASP A 186 10.90 -4.75 -17.00
CA ASP A 186 12.19 -5.41 -17.02
C ASP A 186 13.07 -4.50 -17.87
N ASP A 187 13.98 -3.76 -17.25
CA ASP A 187 15.18 -3.30 -17.93
C ASP A 187 15.84 -4.58 -18.46
N GLU A 188 15.45 -5.02 -19.66
CA GLU A 188 16.20 -5.98 -20.44
C GLU A 188 17.58 -5.35 -20.56
N LEU A 189 18.50 -5.76 -19.67
CA LEU A 189 19.92 -5.67 -19.91
C LEU A 189 20.14 -6.36 -21.25
N VAL A 190 20.19 -5.56 -22.31
CA VAL A 190 20.75 -5.96 -23.60
C VAL A 190 22.22 -6.24 -23.31
N LEU A 191 22.51 -7.44 -22.80
CA LEU A 191 23.82 -8.03 -22.84
C LEU A 191 24.21 -8.02 -24.31
N GLY A 192 25.17 -7.15 -24.62
CA GLY A 192 25.59 -6.84 -25.96
C GLY A 192 25.68 -8.12 -26.79
N LYS A 193 25.02 -8.10 -27.95
CA LYS A 193 25.36 -9.04 -29.01
C LYS A 193 26.85 -8.84 -29.30
N GLU A 194 27.65 -9.81 -28.89
CA GLU A 194 28.95 -10.04 -29.50
C GLU A 194 28.74 -10.12 -31.01
N ILE A 195 29.18 -9.09 -31.76
CA ILE A 195 29.86 -9.21 -33.07
C ILE A 195 30.83 -8.02 -33.22
#